data_AF-A0A961DM36-F1
#
_entry.id   AF-A0A961DM36-F1
#
_cell.length_a   1.000
_cell.length_b   1.000
_cell.length_c   1.000
_cell.angle_alpha   90.00
_cell.angle_beta   90.00
_cell.angle_gamma   90.00
#
_symmetry.space_group_name_H-M   'P 1'
#
loop_
_entity.id
_entity.type
_entity.pdbx_description
1 polymer ?
#
loop_
_entity_poly.entity_id
_entity_poly.type
_entity_poly.pdbx_seq_one_letter_code
_entity_poly.pdbx_strand_id
1 'polypeptide(L)'
;SDMTEGAIEALRSSIDGFDSLGFPFFAARSRLEVAERGTADALHSSKGSKSDAPRLAADALTVFEQLGAAQYAQRARQLLRSLGVVPSRGRPSAETGAPLSKRELEVSRLVASGYSNAQIATELFISPRTVTTHLDHIYVKLELNSRTALTRYLADTGLLTEGTAQAAPHSIT
;
A
#
# COMPACT_ATOMS: atom_id res chain seq x y z
N SER A 1 -10.19 -28.34 0.16
CA SER A 1 -11.04 -27.15 0.25
C SER A 1 -10.86 -26.37 1.54
N ASP A 2 -10.93 -26.97 2.73
CA ASP A 2 -10.90 -26.19 3.99
C ASP A 2 -9.56 -25.44 4.28
N MET A 3 -8.43 -26.07 3.97
CA MET A 3 -7.09 -25.48 4.17
C MET A 3 -6.76 -24.36 3.16
N THR A 4 -7.36 -24.39 1.96
CA THR A 4 -7.13 -23.37 0.92
C THR A 4 -7.97 -22.12 1.16
N GLU A 5 -9.21 -22.29 1.63
CA GLU A 5 -10.11 -21.20 2.00
C GLU A 5 -9.54 -20.38 3.16
N GLY A 6 -9.05 -21.04 4.22
CA GLY A 6 -8.43 -20.36 5.37
C GLY A 6 -7.14 -19.61 5.04
N ALA A 7 -6.35 -20.11 4.08
CA ALA A 7 -5.15 -19.43 3.61
C ALA A 7 -5.46 -18.17 2.78
N ILE A 8 -6.53 -18.19 1.99
CA ILE A 8 -6.99 -17.03 1.22
C ILE A 8 -7.51 -15.93 2.17
N GLU A 9 -8.27 -16.30 3.19
CA GLU A 9 -8.81 -15.33 4.16
C GLU A 9 -7.68 -14.67 4.98
N ALA A 10 -6.69 -15.44 5.41
CA ALA A 10 -5.51 -14.91 6.09
C ALA A 10 -4.71 -13.93 5.19
N LEU A 11 -4.61 -14.20 3.88
CA LEU A 11 -3.99 -13.29 2.93
C LEU A 11 -4.81 -12.02 2.71
N ARG A 12 -6.15 -12.11 2.65
CA ARG A 12 -7.04 -10.95 2.54
C ARG A 12 -6.92 -10.03 3.76
N SER A 13 -7.02 -10.60 4.97
CA SER A 13 -6.82 -9.85 6.21
C SER A 13 -5.43 -9.19 6.27
N SER A 14 -4.41 -9.84 5.70
CA SER A 14 -3.07 -9.25 5.60
C SER A 14 -2.99 -8.08 4.61
N ILE A 15 -3.77 -8.07 3.52
CA ILE A 15 -3.82 -6.93 2.57
C ILE A 15 -4.24 -5.66 3.31
N ASP A 16 -5.34 -5.74 4.06
CA ASP A 16 -5.87 -4.60 4.82
C ASP A 16 -4.88 -4.14 5.90
N GLY A 17 -4.20 -5.09 6.56
CA GLY A 17 -3.13 -4.81 7.50
C GLY A 17 -1.95 -4.09 6.83
N PHE A 18 -1.49 -4.56 5.68
CA PHE A 18 -0.39 -3.93 4.95
C PHE A 18 -0.76 -2.57 4.37
N ASP A 19 -1.96 -2.39 3.85
CA ASP A 19 -2.42 -1.07 3.37
C ASP A 19 -2.53 -0.07 4.53
N SER A 20 -3.06 -0.51 5.67
CA SER A 20 -3.15 0.30 6.89
C SER A 20 -1.77 0.68 7.44
N LEU A 21 -0.81 -0.25 7.35
CA LEU A 21 0.58 -0.06 7.74
C LEU A 21 1.43 0.56 6.61
N GLY A 22 0.81 0.97 5.50
CA GLY A 22 1.44 1.64 4.37
C GLY A 22 2.52 0.82 3.67
N PHE A 23 2.44 -0.50 3.69
CA PHE A 23 3.37 -1.42 3.05
C PHE A 23 2.86 -1.85 1.66
N PRO A 24 2.88 -0.97 0.64
CA PRO A 24 2.24 -1.19 -0.65
C PRO A 24 2.80 -2.44 -1.35
N PHE A 25 4.10 -2.70 -1.19
CA PHE A 25 4.73 -3.90 -1.73
C PHE A 25 4.11 -5.19 -1.17
N PHE A 26 3.95 -5.26 0.15
CA PHE A 26 3.44 -6.45 0.82
C PHE A 26 1.95 -6.62 0.57
N ALA A 27 1.19 -5.52 0.55
CA ALA A 27 -0.22 -5.55 0.17
C ALA A 27 -0.41 -6.00 -1.30
N ALA A 28 0.38 -5.46 -2.24
CA ALA A 28 0.38 -5.87 -3.64
C ALA A 28 0.79 -7.33 -3.83
N ARG A 29 1.77 -7.80 -3.06
CA ARG A 29 2.18 -9.20 -3.07
C ARG A 29 1.06 -10.11 -2.57
N SER A 30 0.41 -9.78 -1.46
CA SER A 30 -0.74 -10.56 -0.97
C SER A 30 -1.89 -10.57 -1.97
N ARG A 31 -2.20 -9.43 -2.62
CA ARG A 31 -3.18 -9.34 -3.72
C ARG A 31 -2.84 -10.29 -4.88
N LEU A 32 -1.58 -10.32 -5.31
CA LEU A 32 -1.13 -11.21 -6.38
C LEU A 32 -1.24 -12.69 -5.97
N GLU A 33 -0.85 -13.04 -4.75
CA GLU A 33 -0.95 -14.43 -4.24
C GLU A 33 -2.41 -14.90 -4.13
N VAL A 34 -3.33 -14.02 -3.70
CA VAL A 34 -4.78 -14.31 -3.70
C VAL A 34 -5.31 -14.47 -5.13
N ALA A 35 -4.90 -13.60 -6.05
CA ALA A 35 -5.31 -13.69 -7.45
C ALA A 35 -4.90 -15.04 -8.06
N GLU A 36 -3.65 -15.46 -7.87
CA GLU A 36 -3.14 -16.74 -8.38
C GLU A 36 -3.94 -17.93 -7.83
N ARG A 37 -4.23 -17.95 -6.53
CA ARG A 37 -5.00 -19.04 -5.90
C ARG A 37 -6.46 -19.06 -6.36
N GLY A 38 -7.07 -17.88 -6.48
CA GLY A 38 -8.44 -17.75 -6.98
C GLY A 38 -8.61 -18.23 -8.43
N THR A 39 -7.55 -18.17 -9.26
CA THR A 39 -7.60 -18.79 -10.60
C THR A 39 -7.63 -20.32 -10.53
N ALA A 40 -6.90 -20.94 -9.60
CA ALA A 40 -6.90 -22.39 -9.42
C ALA A 40 -8.27 -22.89 -8.93
N ASP A 41 -8.90 -22.17 -8.00
CA ASP A 41 -10.24 -22.51 -7.50
C ASP A 41 -11.33 -22.30 -8.56
N ALA A 42 -11.22 -21.27 -9.42
CA ALA A 42 -12.15 -21.04 -10.53
C ALA A 42 -12.07 -22.13 -11.62
N LEU A 43 -10.90 -22.75 -11.83
CA LEU A 43 -10.77 -23.91 -12.71
C LEU A 43 -11.41 -25.19 -12.12
N HIS A 44 -11.56 -25.28 -10.80
CA HIS A 44 -12.09 -26.46 -10.10
C HIS A 44 -13.55 -26.30 -9.65
N SER A 45 -14.08 -25.08 -9.63
CA SER A 45 -15.45 -24.79 -9.18
C SER A 45 -16.42 -24.61 -10.36
N SER A 46 -17.40 -25.50 -10.44
CA SER A 46 -18.44 -25.53 -11.50
C SER A 46 -19.44 -24.35 -11.43
N LYS A 47 -19.47 -23.58 -10.34
CA LYS A 47 -20.39 -22.44 -10.17
C LYS A 47 -19.66 -21.14 -10.49
N GLY A 48 -20.13 -20.44 -11.51
CA GLY A 48 -19.61 -19.16 -12.03
C GLY A 48 -19.60 -17.99 -11.04
N SER A 49 -18.81 -18.11 -9.97
CA SER A 49 -18.40 -16.97 -9.16
C SER A 49 -17.46 -16.13 -10.02
N LYS A 50 -17.82 -14.87 -10.27
CA LYS A 50 -16.94 -13.92 -10.96
C LYS A 50 -15.67 -13.79 -10.11
N SER A 51 -14.58 -14.40 -10.55
CA SER A 51 -13.33 -14.36 -9.80
C SER A 51 -12.83 -12.91 -9.71
N ASP A 52 -12.54 -12.43 -8.50
CA ASP A 52 -11.89 -11.12 -8.30
C ASP A 52 -10.42 -11.10 -8.76
N ALA A 53 -9.88 -12.26 -9.18
CA ALA A 53 -8.48 -12.45 -9.56
C ALA A 53 -7.97 -11.42 -10.59
N PRO A 54 -8.70 -11.08 -11.67
CA PRO A 54 -8.21 -10.07 -12.61
C PRO A 54 -8.07 -8.68 -11.99
N ARG A 55 -9.00 -8.29 -11.11
CA ARG A 55 -8.95 -6.99 -10.42
C ARG A 55 -7.75 -6.93 -9.48
N LEU A 56 -7.59 -7.96 -8.64
CA LEU A 56 -6.49 -8.04 -7.68
C LEU A 56 -5.11 -8.07 -8.36
N ALA A 57 -4.99 -8.77 -9.48
CA ALA A 57 -3.76 -8.81 -10.27
C ALA A 57 -3.43 -7.46 -10.93
N ALA A 58 -4.44 -6.71 -11.38
CA ALA A 58 -4.28 -5.37 -11.94
C ALA A 58 -3.86 -4.33 -10.87
N ASP A 59 -4.46 -4.40 -9.68
CA ASP A 59 -4.10 -3.55 -8.56
C ASP A 59 -2.65 -3.82 -8.11
N ALA A 60 -2.29 -5.10 -7.99
CA ALA A 60 -0.92 -5.50 -7.66
C ALA A 60 0.10 -5.03 -8.71
N LEU A 61 -0.23 -5.19 -10.00
CA LEU A 61 0.62 -4.73 -11.11
C LEU A 61 0.93 -3.24 -11.01
N THR A 62 -0.09 -2.42 -10.78
CA THR A 62 0.05 -0.97 -10.67
C THR A 62 1.05 -0.58 -9.58
N VAL A 63 0.93 -1.21 -8.40
CA VAL A 63 1.83 -0.96 -7.28
C VAL A 63 3.25 -1.45 -7.58
N PHE A 64 3.42 -2.61 -8.21
CA PHE A 64 4.75 -3.10 -8.58
C PHE A 64 5.43 -2.24 -9.63
N GLU A 65 4.69 -1.69 -10.60
CA GLU A 65 5.22 -0.75 -11.58
C GLU A 65 5.70 0.55 -10.93
N GLN A 66 4.92 1.11 -10.00
CA GLN A 66 5.29 2.30 -9.24
C GLN A 66 6.53 2.07 -8.36
N LEU A 67 6.65 0.87 -7.78
CA LEU A 67 7.79 0.48 -6.95
C LEU A 67 9.04 0.06 -7.74
N GLY A 68 8.96 -0.03 -9.08
CA GLY A 68 10.03 -0.58 -9.91
C GLY A 68 10.30 -2.07 -9.63
N ALA A 69 9.35 -2.79 -9.05
CA ALA A 69 9.46 -4.21 -8.72
C ALA A 69 9.24 -5.08 -9.98
N ALA A 70 10.17 -4.97 -10.95
CA ALA A 70 10.03 -5.47 -12.31
C ALA A 70 9.65 -6.96 -12.41
N GLN A 71 10.24 -7.81 -11.55
CA GLN A 71 9.95 -9.25 -11.53
C GLN A 71 8.50 -9.54 -11.09
N TYR A 72 8.02 -8.81 -10.08
CA TYR A 72 6.64 -8.94 -9.59
C TYR A 72 5.63 -8.35 -10.58
N ALA A 73 5.94 -7.21 -11.19
CA ALA A 73 5.14 -6.64 -12.26
C ALA A 73 5.02 -7.61 -13.45
N GLN A 74 6.12 -8.25 -13.85
CA GLN A 74 6.09 -9.24 -14.93
C GLN A 74 5.20 -10.44 -14.60
N ARG A 75 5.27 -10.94 -13.36
CA ARG A 75 4.43 -12.03 -12.86
C ARG A 75 2.94 -11.65 -12.87
N ALA A 76 2.59 -10.45 -12.39
CA ALA A 76 1.22 -9.95 -12.45
C ALA A 76 0.69 -9.80 -13.89
N ARG A 77 1.53 -9.31 -14.83
CA ARG A 77 1.17 -9.26 -16.26
C ARG A 77 0.96 -10.64 -16.87
N GLN A 78 1.77 -11.63 -16.50
CA GLN A 78 1.59 -13.02 -16.96
C GLN A 78 0.24 -13.58 -16.51
N LEU A 79 -0.13 -13.36 -15.25
CA LEU A 79 -1.42 -13.79 -14.71
C LEU A 79 -2.61 -13.12 -15.41
N LEU A 80 -2.56 -11.80 -15.62
CA LEU A 80 -3.60 -11.07 -16.35
C LEU A 80 -3.77 -11.57 -17.78
N ARG A 81 -2.66 -11.84 -18.48
CA ARG A 81 -2.70 -12.43 -19.83
C ARG A 81 -3.33 -13.82 -19.84
N SER A 82 -3.01 -14.68 -18.86
CA SER A 82 -3.67 -16.00 -18.77
C SER A 82 -5.17 -15.91 -18.49
N LEU A 83 -5.63 -14.80 -17.93
CA LEU A 83 -7.05 -14.51 -17.68
C LEU A 83 -7.73 -13.78 -18.85
N GLY A 84 -7.03 -13.56 -19.97
CA GLY A 84 -7.54 -12.85 -21.14
C GLY A 84 -7.70 -11.34 -20.94
N VAL A 85 -7.14 -10.78 -19.87
CA VAL A 85 -7.20 -9.35 -19.57
C VAL A 85 -5.92 -8.66 -20.04
N VAL A 86 -6.06 -7.68 -20.93
CA VAL A 86 -4.97 -6.78 -21.29
C VAL A 86 -4.97 -5.62 -20.30
N PRO A 87 -3.95 -5.47 -19.43
CA PRO A 87 -3.92 -4.36 -18.49
C PRO A 87 -3.84 -3.03 -19.25
N SER A 88 -4.88 -2.21 -19.13
CA SER A 88 -4.79 -0.79 -19.40
C SER A 88 -4.03 -0.13 -18.26
N ARG A 89 -3.10 0.78 -18.57
CA ARG A 89 -2.34 1.56 -17.56
C ARG A 89 -3.32 2.47 -16.80
N GLY A 90 -3.99 1.93 -15.79
CA GLY A 90 -5.04 2.59 -15.01
C GLY A 90 -4.55 2.87 -13.59
N ARG A 91 -4.49 4.16 -13.26
CA ARG A 91 -4.16 4.77 -11.97
C ARG A 91 -4.74 3.97 -10.77
N PRO A 92 -3.98 3.79 -9.67
CA PRO A 92 -4.45 3.02 -8.52
C PRO A 92 -5.72 3.64 -7.91
N SER A 93 -6.68 2.79 -7.59
CA SER A 93 -7.91 3.18 -6.89
C SER A 93 -7.57 3.61 -5.47
N ALA A 94 -7.66 4.92 -5.21
CA ALA A 94 -7.61 5.48 -3.88
C ALA A 94 -8.87 5.05 -3.12
N GLU A 95 -8.73 4.16 -2.14
CA GLU A 95 -9.83 3.88 -1.23
C GLU A 95 -9.99 5.04 -0.23
N THR A 96 -11.15 5.69 -0.32
CA THR A 96 -11.82 6.49 0.72
C THR A 96 -11.19 7.84 1.08
N GLY A 97 -11.41 8.85 0.24
CA GLY A 97 -11.55 10.28 0.63
C GLY A 97 -10.36 11.02 1.26
N ALA A 98 -9.32 10.31 1.72
CA ALA A 98 -8.12 10.88 2.30
C ALA A 98 -7.00 10.88 1.25
N PRO A 99 -6.27 11.99 1.06
CA PRO A 99 -5.20 12.08 0.06
C PRO A 99 -4.00 11.18 0.37
N LEU A 100 -3.85 10.73 1.63
CA LEU A 100 -2.79 9.84 2.12
C LEU A 100 -3.37 8.72 2.98
N SER A 101 -2.73 7.55 2.98
CA SER A 101 -3.02 6.51 3.97
C SER A 101 -2.58 6.93 5.38
N LYS A 102 -3.07 6.25 6.42
CA LYS A 102 -2.67 6.52 7.82
C LYS A 102 -1.16 6.51 8.00
N ARG A 103 -0.48 5.51 7.43
CA ARG A 103 0.97 5.43 7.51
C ARG A 103 1.69 6.50 6.71
N GLU A 104 1.20 6.80 5.51
CA GLU A 104 1.76 7.89 4.72
C GLU A 104 1.63 9.23 5.45
N LEU A 105 0.54 9.44 6.18
CA LEU A 105 0.34 10.60 7.05
C LEU A 105 1.32 10.60 8.23
N GLU A 106 1.55 9.48 8.91
CA GLU A 106 2.55 9.35 9.99
C GLU A 106 3.96 9.69 9.49
N VAL A 107 4.38 9.10 8.36
CA VAL A 107 5.67 9.40 7.72
C VAL A 107 5.75 10.89 7.37
N SER A 108 4.69 11.44 6.76
CA SER A 108 4.61 12.85 6.36
C SER A 108 4.72 13.81 7.57
N ARG A 109 4.09 13.48 8.70
CA ARG A 109 4.19 14.25 9.94
C ARG A 109 5.59 14.22 10.52
N LEU A 110 6.23 13.05 10.62
CA LEU A 110 7.61 12.96 11.10
C LEU A 110 8.59 13.71 10.17
N VAL A 111 8.33 13.69 8.86
CA VAL A 111 9.09 14.49 7.90
C VAL A 111 8.97 15.98 8.20
N ALA A 112 7.76 16.46 8.43
CA ALA A 112 7.48 17.86 8.76
C ALA A 112 8.10 18.28 10.10
N SER A 113 8.18 17.36 11.06
CA SER A 113 8.89 17.54 12.34
C SER A 113 10.42 17.49 12.21
N GLY A 114 10.97 17.31 11.00
CA GLY A 114 12.42 17.36 10.74
C GLY A 114 13.16 16.02 10.87
N TYR A 115 12.45 14.89 11.03
CA TYR A 115 13.10 13.59 11.25
C TYR A 115 13.77 13.07 9.97
N SER A 116 15.02 12.64 10.04
CA SER A 116 15.70 11.94 8.94
C SER A 116 15.05 10.58 8.64
N ASN A 117 15.27 10.03 7.44
CA ASN A 117 14.73 8.71 7.08
C ASN A 117 15.17 7.60 8.05
N ALA A 118 16.35 7.71 8.65
CA ALA A 118 16.84 6.77 9.66
C ALA A 118 16.08 6.92 10.99
N GLN A 119 15.79 8.15 11.43
CA GLN A 119 15.00 8.38 12.64
C GLN A 119 13.55 7.95 12.46
N ILE A 120 12.96 8.25 11.29
CA ILE A 120 11.62 7.77 10.93
C ILE A 120 11.60 6.25 10.95
N ALA A 121 12.61 5.60 10.35
CA ALA A 121 12.73 4.14 10.34
C ALA A 121 12.73 3.54 11.76
N THR A 122 13.47 4.15 12.69
CA THR A 122 13.49 3.74 14.09
C THR A 122 12.14 3.95 14.77
N GLU A 123 11.56 5.15 14.66
CA GLU A 123 10.28 5.51 15.29
C GLU A 123 9.14 4.60 14.83
N LEU A 124 9.19 4.24 13.56
CA LEU A 124 8.16 3.49 12.88
C LEU A 124 8.45 1.98 12.81
N PHE A 125 9.57 1.52 13.38
CA PHE A 125 10.06 0.12 13.35
C PHE A 125 10.10 -0.49 11.94
N ILE A 126 10.65 0.25 10.97
CA ILE A 126 10.79 -0.15 9.56
C ILE A 126 12.21 0.12 9.04
N SER A 127 12.52 -0.31 7.82
CA SER A 127 13.82 0.00 7.21
C SER A 127 13.87 1.43 6.64
N PRO A 128 15.03 2.10 6.62
CA PRO A 128 15.20 3.40 5.95
C PRO A 128 14.86 3.36 4.45
N ARG A 129 15.07 2.20 3.81
CA ARG A 129 14.66 1.99 2.41
C ARG A 129 13.13 1.99 2.28
N THR A 130 12.43 1.41 3.24
CA THR A 130 10.96 1.44 3.31
C THR A 130 10.45 2.87 3.51
N VAL A 131 11.10 3.67 4.36
CA VAL A 131 10.79 5.11 4.50
C VAL A 131 10.92 5.84 3.16
N THR A 132 12.01 5.58 2.43
CA THR A 132 12.23 6.20 1.11
C THR A 132 11.10 5.83 0.14
N THR A 133 10.71 4.56 0.11
CA THR A 133 9.56 4.10 -0.68
C THR A 133 8.25 4.78 -0.30
N HIS A 134 7.98 4.97 1.00
CA HIS A 134 6.80 5.72 1.44
C HIS A 134 6.83 7.16 0.91
N LEU A 135 7.99 7.83 0.97
CA LEU A 135 8.13 9.20 0.48
C LEU A 135 7.90 9.32 -1.03
N ASP A 136 8.44 8.39 -1.82
CA ASP A 136 8.23 8.37 -3.27
C ASP A 136 6.73 8.25 -3.60
N HIS A 137 5.99 7.42 -2.86
CA HIS A 137 4.55 7.28 -3.04
C HIS A 137 3.75 8.50 -2.60
N ILE A 138 4.13 9.12 -1.48
CA ILE A 138 3.56 10.38 -1.00
C ILE A 138 3.75 11.46 -2.07
N TYR A 139 4.95 11.57 -2.64
CA TYR A 139 5.27 12.53 -3.70
C TYR A 139 4.44 12.31 -4.95
N VAL A 140 4.28 11.05 -5.39
CA VAL A 140 3.42 10.73 -6.54
C VAL A 140 1.95 11.03 -6.25
N LYS A 141 1.44 10.67 -5.07
CA LYS A 141 0.03 10.87 -4.69
C LYS A 141 -0.35 12.35 -4.54
N LEU A 142 0.57 13.16 -4.03
CA LEU A 142 0.34 14.59 -3.79
C LEU A 142 0.86 15.47 -4.94
N GLU A 143 1.41 14.87 -6.00
CA GLU A 143 2.06 15.56 -7.12
C GLU A 143 3.17 16.53 -6.65
N LEU A 144 3.92 16.11 -5.63
CA LEU A 144 5.03 16.86 -5.04
C LEU A 144 6.37 16.27 -5.50
N ASN A 145 7.42 17.08 -5.42
CA ASN A 145 8.76 16.69 -5.88
C ASN A 145 9.84 16.86 -4.81
N SER A 146 9.48 17.36 -3.62
CA SER A 146 10.47 17.65 -2.59
C SER A 146 9.91 17.51 -1.19
N ARG A 147 10.83 17.20 -0.28
CA ARG A 147 10.59 17.16 1.16
C ARG A 147 10.03 18.48 1.69
N THR A 148 10.55 19.61 1.21
CA THR A 148 10.06 20.95 1.58
C THR A 148 8.64 21.20 1.06
N ALA A 149 8.33 20.75 -0.16
CA ALA A 149 6.97 20.84 -0.70
C ALA A 149 5.99 20.02 0.13
N LEU A 150 6.39 18.84 0.62
CA LEU A 150 5.58 18.03 1.54
C LEU A 150 5.33 18.74 2.87
N THR A 151 6.36 19.31 3.50
CA THR A 151 6.18 20.08 4.75
C THR A 151 5.23 21.25 4.55
N ARG A 152 5.36 21.99 3.44
CA ARG A 152 4.46 23.11 3.10
C ARG A 152 3.03 22.62 2.87
N TYR A 153 2.86 21.57 2.08
CA TYR A 153 1.54 20.99 1.81
C TYR A 153 0.79 20.62 3.08
N LEU A 154 1.47 19.99 4.05
CA LEU A 154 0.85 19.60 5.33
C LEU A 154 0.48 20.82 6.20
N ALA A 155 1.30 21.88 6.14
CA ALA A 155 1.00 23.13 6.83
C ALA A 155 -0.23 23.82 6.23
N ASP A 156 -0.31 23.88 4.89
CA ASP A 156 -1.40 24.53 4.16
C ASP A 156 -2.73 23.77 4.31
N THR A 157 -2.68 22.45 4.43
CA THR A 157 -3.87 21.58 4.56
C THR A 157 -4.31 21.32 6.00
N GLY A 158 -3.60 21.84 7.01
CA GLY A 158 -3.91 21.62 8.43
C GLY A 158 -3.67 20.19 8.94
N LEU A 159 -3.08 19.32 8.11
CA LEU A 159 -2.83 17.91 8.42
C LEU A 159 -1.72 17.69 9.47
N LEU A 160 -1.00 18.76 9.82
CA LEU A 160 -0.08 18.78 10.96
C LEU A 160 -0.80 18.76 12.32
N THR A 161 -2.07 19.17 12.38
CA THR A 161 -2.75 19.48 13.66
C THR A 161 -3.74 18.40 14.13
N GLU A 162 -4.06 17.39 13.30
CA GLU A 162 -4.97 16.29 13.69
C GLU A 162 -4.28 15.20 14.52
N GLY A 163 -3.47 15.60 15.50
CA GLY A 163 -2.68 14.70 16.35
C GLY A 163 -2.47 15.21 17.78
N THR A 164 -3.19 16.23 18.24
CA THR A 164 -3.13 16.70 19.63
C THR A 164 -4.48 16.61 20.32
N ALA A 165 -4.91 15.37 20.56
CA ALA A 165 -5.87 15.05 21.61
C ALA A 165 -5.65 13.60 22.07
N GLN A 166 -4.52 13.32 22.73
CA GLN A 166 -4.48 12.53 23.97
C GLN A 166 -3.06 12.46 24.58
N ALA A 167 -2.98 12.82 25.87
CA ALA A 167 -1.92 12.56 26.87
C ALA A 167 -0.68 13.49 26.99
N ALA A 168 -0.91 14.63 27.64
CA ALA A 168 -0.26 15.20 28.83
C ALA A 168 1.22 14.90 29.21
N PRO A 169 1.92 15.88 29.84
CA PRO A 169 3.34 15.85 30.17
C PRO A 169 3.68 14.97 31.38
N HIS A 170 4.73 14.16 31.27
CA HIS A 170 5.42 13.62 32.44
C HIS A 170 6.42 14.65 32.96
N SER A 171 5.98 15.43 33.94
CA SER A 171 6.86 16.03 34.94
C SER A 171 7.54 14.89 35.71
N ILE A 172 8.87 14.90 35.77
CA ILE A 172 9.60 14.18 36.81
C ILE A 172 10.37 15.24 37.60
N THR A 173 9.89 15.41 38.83
CA THR A 173 10.55 16.06 39.96
C THR A 173 11.87 15.38 40.29
#